data_AF-A0A7W7G5M7-F1
#
_entry.id   AF-A0A7W7G5M7-F1
#
_cell.length_a   1.000
_cell.length_b   1.000
_cell.length_c   1.000
_cell.angle_alpha   90.00
_cell.angle_beta   90.00
_cell.angle_gamma   90.00
#
_symmetry.space_group_name_H-M   'P 1'
#
loop_
_entity.id
_entity.type
_entity.pdbx_description
1 polymer ?
#
loop_
_entity_poly.entity_id
_entity_poly.type
_entity_poly.pdbx_seq_one_letter_code
_entity_poly.pdbx_strand_id
1 'polypeptide(L)'
;MTQAYAATDFADRGQLNSVQLNVVTLVDMERAAATKSLDGCLYMMDNSVGGVGQGGDHLETICKQGQVINWIIRPIDMHRRPDGTWPPMPKINNIVFLDIEKGDEDDVAERRIMTELKVYGAPDRMRDQYTAVYYYWAGAVLSDAKPGVYRYRFVLELEKEHGTDKLYLNSARYPALRVLPV
;
A
#
# COMPACT_ATOMS: atom_id res chain seq x y z
N MET A 1 17.38 8.21 36.65
CA MET A 1 18.57 7.69 35.93
C MET A 1 18.32 7.90 34.44
N THR A 2 18.99 8.86 33.84
CA THR A 2 18.91 9.15 32.40
C THR A 2 20.05 8.39 31.73
N GLN A 3 19.73 7.31 31.03
CA GLN A 3 20.71 6.57 30.26
C GLN A 3 20.97 7.32 28.95
N ALA A 4 22.20 7.77 28.74
CA ALA A 4 22.63 8.36 27.48
C ALA A 4 23.12 7.22 26.57
N TYR A 5 22.52 7.11 25.38
CA TYR A 5 22.89 6.10 24.38
C TYR A 5 24.12 6.54 23.59
N ALA A 6 25.01 5.60 23.29
CA ALA A 6 26.19 5.82 22.47
C ALA A 6 25.88 5.53 20.99
N ALA A 7 26.60 6.17 20.07
CA ALA A 7 26.39 5.98 18.62
C ALA A 7 26.57 4.51 18.16
N THR A 8 27.32 3.71 18.91
CA THR A 8 27.55 2.28 18.68
C THR A 8 26.35 1.40 19.03
N ASP A 9 25.39 1.89 19.82
CA ASP A 9 24.18 1.15 20.20
C ASP A 9 23.23 0.96 19.00
N PHE A 10 23.48 1.65 17.89
CA PHE A 10 22.71 1.59 16.64
C PHE A 10 23.44 0.84 15.51
N ALA A 11 24.45 0.02 15.85
CA ALA A 11 25.21 -0.75 14.87
C ALA A 11 24.36 -1.82 14.14
N ASP A 12 23.30 -2.30 14.78
CA ASP A 12 22.26 -3.10 14.14
C ASP A 12 21.29 -2.15 13.41
N ARG A 13 21.39 -2.08 12.08
CA ARG A 13 20.40 -1.38 11.26
C ARG A 13 19.02 -2.01 11.48
N GLY A 14 18.21 -1.42 12.37
CA GLY A 14 16.80 -1.80 12.54
C GLY A 14 16.22 -1.84 13.96
N GLN A 15 16.88 -1.31 14.99
CA GLN A 15 16.27 -1.22 16.32
C GLN A 15 15.71 0.18 16.62
N LEU A 16 14.48 0.44 16.17
CA LEU A 16 13.64 1.52 16.72
C LEU A 16 12.19 1.02 16.81
N ASN A 17 11.63 1.05 18.02
CA ASN A 17 10.23 0.70 18.28
C ASN A 17 9.29 1.67 17.56
N SER A 18 8.77 1.24 16.42
CA SER A 18 7.40 1.45 15.95
C SER A 18 7.19 0.44 14.82
N VAL A 19 6.57 -0.72 15.10
CA VAL A 19 6.44 -1.81 14.12
C VAL A 19 5.27 -1.55 13.14
N GLN A 20 4.95 -0.28 12.87
CA GLN A 20 4.04 0.07 11.80
C GLN A 20 4.72 -0.24 10.47
N LEU A 21 4.14 -1.21 9.77
CA LEU A 21 4.64 -1.65 8.48
C LEU A 21 4.04 -0.77 7.40
N ASN A 22 4.86 -0.07 6.64
CA ASN A 22 4.40 0.80 5.57
C ASN A 22 4.60 0.08 4.23
N VAL A 23 3.52 -0.02 3.47
CA VAL A 23 3.53 -0.40 2.06
C VAL A 23 3.33 0.86 1.25
N VAL A 24 4.35 1.34 0.55
CA VAL A 24 4.31 2.51 -0.30
C VAL A 24 4.08 2.08 -1.74
N THR A 25 3.03 2.62 -2.35
CA THR A 25 2.65 2.37 -3.75
C THR A 25 2.76 3.66 -4.56
N LEU A 26 3.47 3.59 -5.68
CA LEU A 26 3.51 4.62 -6.71
C LEU A 26 2.70 4.15 -7.92
N VAL A 27 1.91 5.07 -8.49
CA VAL A 27 1.08 4.79 -9.66
C VAL A 27 1.41 5.73 -10.81
N ASP A 28 1.63 5.17 -12.00
CA ASP A 28 1.64 5.92 -13.27
C ASP A 28 0.18 6.18 -13.69
N MET A 29 -0.33 7.35 -13.31
CA MET A 29 -1.73 7.71 -13.52
C MET A 29 -2.08 7.91 -14.98
N GLU A 30 -1.18 8.51 -15.76
CA GLU A 30 -1.39 8.80 -17.18
C GLU A 30 -1.53 7.49 -17.95
N ARG A 31 -0.56 6.59 -17.77
CA ARG A 31 -0.57 5.29 -18.43
C ARG A 31 -1.74 4.43 -17.95
N ALA A 32 -2.05 4.42 -16.66
CA ALA A 32 -3.15 3.63 -16.12
C ALA A 32 -4.52 4.10 -16.64
N ALA A 33 -4.72 5.42 -16.73
CA ALA A 33 -5.95 5.99 -17.27
C ALA A 33 -6.08 5.74 -18.79
N ALA A 34 -4.98 5.88 -19.54
CA ALA A 34 -4.95 5.67 -20.99
C ALA A 34 -5.21 4.19 -21.37
N THR A 35 -4.59 3.26 -20.65
CA THR A 35 -4.70 1.82 -20.92
C THR A 35 -5.89 1.15 -20.21
N LYS A 36 -6.51 1.86 -19.25
CA LYS A 36 -7.54 1.32 -18.35
C LYS A 36 -7.07 0.06 -17.62
N SER A 37 -5.80 0.03 -17.23
CA SER A 37 -5.15 -1.11 -16.58
C SER A 37 -4.08 -0.62 -15.60
N LEU A 38 -3.80 -1.39 -14.55
CA LEU A 38 -2.66 -1.16 -13.67
C LEU A 38 -1.41 -1.95 -14.08
N ASP A 39 -1.51 -2.77 -15.14
CA ASP A 39 -0.37 -3.53 -15.66
C ASP A 39 0.76 -2.61 -16.12
N GLY A 40 1.96 -2.80 -15.56
CA GLY A 40 3.12 -1.93 -15.78
C GLY A 40 2.95 -0.48 -15.29
N CYS A 41 1.95 -0.21 -14.45
CA CYS A 41 1.65 1.14 -13.92
C CYS A 41 1.74 1.23 -12.39
N LEU A 42 1.98 0.11 -11.69
CA LEU A 42 1.93 0.03 -10.24
C LEU A 42 3.27 -0.48 -9.68
N TYR A 43 3.82 0.25 -8.71
CA TYR A 43 5.13 -0.02 -8.13
C TYR A 43 5.03 0.04 -6.61
N MET A 44 5.35 -1.06 -5.94
CA MET A 44 5.15 -1.22 -4.50
C MET A 44 6.47 -1.49 -3.80
N MET A 45 6.62 -0.95 -2.60
CA MET A 45 7.75 -1.22 -1.71
C MET A 45 7.28 -1.16 -0.27
N ASP A 46 8.06 -1.77 0.63
CA ASP A 46 7.76 -1.70 2.06
C ASP A 46 9.03 -1.60 2.92
N ASN A 47 8.82 -1.42 4.22
CA ASN A 47 9.87 -1.48 5.23
C ASN A 47 9.91 -2.85 5.96
N SER A 48 9.38 -3.91 5.36
CA SER A 48 9.46 -5.25 5.93
C SER A 48 10.88 -5.82 5.81
N VAL A 49 11.28 -6.61 6.80
CA VAL A 49 12.57 -7.32 6.73
C VAL A 49 12.35 -8.63 5.98
N GLY A 50 12.93 -8.73 4.78
CA GLY A 50 12.95 -9.97 3.98
C GLY A 50 11.81 -10.14 2.99
N GLY A 51 10.97 -9.13 2.77
CA GLY A 51 9.95 -9.16 1.71
C GLY A 51 10.56 -9.31 0.31
N VAL A 52 9.76 -9.79 -0.64
CA VAL A 52 10.15 -9.98 -2.05
C VAL A 52 9.27 -9.16 -2.99
N GLY A 53 9.73 -8.90 -4.21
CA GLY A 53 8.96 -8.14 -5.21
C GLY A 53 9.00 -6.62 -5.04
N GLN A 54 9.96 -6.09 -4.27
CA GLN A 54 10.20 -4.65 -4.11
C GLN A 54 10.36 -3.95 -5.47
N GLY A 55 9.67 -2.84 -5.65
CA GLY A 55 9.61 -2.08 -6.91
C GLY A 55 8.66 -2.67 -7.96
N GLY A 56 8.06 -3.84 -7.73
CA GLY A 56 7.06 -4.45 -8.60
C GLY A 56 5.62 -4.22 -8.12
N ASP A 57 4.67 -4.83 -8.82
CA ASP A 57 3.22 -4.83 -8.54
C ASP A 57 2.73 -6.06 -7.75
N HIS A 58 3.65 -6.97 -7.41
CA HIS A 58 3.40 -8.25 -6.74
C HIS A 58 4.22 -8.36 -5.45
N LEU A 59 4.35 -7.24 -4.74
CA LEU A 59 5.08 -7.16 -3.47
C LEU A 59 4.50 -8.16 -2.47
N GLU A 60 5.40 -8.93 -1.85
CA GLU A 60 5.08 -9.79 -0.73
C GLU A 60 5.70 -9.19 0.54
N THR A 61 4.82 -8.63 1.36
CA THR A 61 5.18 -7.94 2.59
C THR A 61 5.18 -8.90 3.77
N ILE A 62 6.30 -9.01 4.49
CA ILE A 62 6.42 -9.88 5.67
C ILE A 62 5.89 -9.16 6.91
N CYS A 63 4.97 -9.81 7.63
CA CYS A 63 4.36 -9.28 8.85
C CYS A 63 4.12 -10.36 9.91
N LYS A 64 3.72 -9.92 11.10
CA LYS A 64 3.32 -10.77 12.23
C LYS A 64 1.87 -10.52 12.64
N GLN A 65 1.29 -11.50 13.34
CA GLN A 65 0.02 -11.36 14.04
C GLN A 65 0.00 -10.10 14.91
N GLY A 66 -1.09 -9.33 14.89
CA GLY A 66 -1.26 -8.10 15.66
C GLY A 66 -0.54 -6.86 15.10
N GLN A 67 0.27 -7.00 14.04
CA GLN A 67 1.01 -5.88 13.47
C GLN A 67 0.10 -4.95 12.67
N VAL A 68 0.30 -3.64 12.82
CA VAL A 68 -0.40 -2.62 12.02
C VAL A 68 0.34 -2.42 10.70
N ILE A 69 -0.41 -2.43 9.61
CA ILE A 69 0.06 -2.18 8.26
C ILE A 69 -0.65 -0.93 7.70
N ASN A 70 0.15 -0.11 7.02
CA ASN A 70 -0.17 1.19 6.49
C ASN A 70 0.10 1.17 4.98
N TRP A 71 -0.94 1.13 4.16
CA TRP A 71 -0.81 1.28 2.72
C TRP A 71 -0.88 2.77 2.36
N ILE A 72 0.21 3.27 1.81
CA ILE A 72 0.38 4.65 1.37
C ILE A 72 0.41 4.63 -0.15
N ILE A 73 -0.42 5.42 -0.81
CA ILE A 73 -0.46 5.50 -2.28
C ILE A 73 -0.36 6.95 -2.77
N ARG A 74 0.40 7.15 -3.84
CA ARG A 74 0.54 8.45 -4.50
C ARG A 74 0.90 8.27 -5.99
N PRO A 75 0.68 9.29 -6.83
CA PRO A 75 1.13 9.24 -8.21
C PRO A 75 2.66 9.36 -8.28
N ILE A 76 3.27 8.85 -9.36
CA ILE A 76 4.70 9.07 -9.63
C ILE A 76 4.96 10.55 -9.93
N ASP A 77 4.13 11.16 -10.77
CA ASP A 77 4.17 12.61 -11.00
C ASP A 77 3.40 13.36 -9.92
N MET A 78 4.11 14.22 -9.21
CA MET A 78 3.56 15.06 -8.14
C MET A 78 3.77 16.55 -8.41
N HIS A 79 4.26 16.93 -9.58
CA HIS A 79 4.53 18.32 -9.89
C HIS A 79 3.28 19.05 -10.32
N ARG A 80 3.20 20.34 -9.96
CA ARG A 80 2.17 21.21 -10.50
C ARG A 80 2.47 21.45 -11.97
N ARG A 81 1.47 21.23 -12.83
CA ARG A 81 1.61 21.40 -14.27
C ARG A 81 1.69 22.88 -14.64
N PRO A 82 2.23 23.23 -15.83
CA PRO A 82 2.31 24.62 -16.28
C PRO A 82 0.95 25.34 -16.35
N ASP A 83 -0.14 24.60 -16.59
CA ASP A 83 -1.51 25.11 -16.59
C ASP A 83 -2.07 25.35 -15.16
N GLY A 84 -1.26 25.12 -14.13
CA GLY A 84 -1.63 25.31 -12.74
C GLY A 84 -2.45 24.18 -12.13
N THR A 85 -2.72 23.11 -12.87
CA THR A 85 -3.42 21.91 -12.37
C THR A 85 -2.47 20.93 -11.69
N TRP A 86 -3.03 20.01 -10.91
CA TRP A 86 -2.29 18.90 -10.30
C TRP A 86 -2.68 17.59 -10.98
N PRO A 87 -1.75 16.62 -11.13
CA PRO A 87 -2.08 15.29 -11.58
C PRO A 87 -3.20 14.67 -10.72
N PRO A 88 -4.11 13.88 -11.29
CA PRO A 88 -5.13 13.18 -10.51
C PRO A 88 -4.46 12.24 -9.49
N MET A 89 -5.14 11.97 -8.38
CA MET A 89 -4.58 11.09 -7.35
C MET A 89 -5.25 9.72 -7.28
N PRO A 90 -4.44 8.66 -7.17
CA PRO A 90 -4.95 7.33 -6.90
C PRO A 90 -5.47 7.28 -5.47
N LYS A 91 -6.60 6.59 -5.29
CA LYS A 91 -7.18 6.31 -3.98
C LYS A 91 -7.30 4.80 -3.83
N ILE A 92 -7.07 4.32 -2.61
CA ILE A 92 -7.35 2.93 -2.27
C ILE A 92 -8.85 2.83 -2.06
N ASN A 93 -9.55 2.15 -2.97
CA ASN A 93 -10.97 1.89 -2.81
C ASN A 93 -11.21 0.71 -1.87
N ASN A 94 -10.44 -0.37 -2.06
CA ASN A 94 -10.54 -1.56 -1.23
C ASN A 94 -9.27 -2.44 -1.31
N ILE A 95 -9.06 -3.27 -0.30
CA ILE A 95 -8.06 -4.33 -0.25
C ILE A 95 -8.81 -5.64 0.01
N VAL A 96 -8.87 -6.52 -0.99
CA VAL A 96 -9.68 -7.74 -0.93
C VAL A 96 -8.76 -8.95 -0.88
N PHE A 97 -8.73 -9.67 0.25
CA PHE A 97 -7.97 -10.92 0.36
C PHE A 97 -8.65 -12.06 -0.37
N LEU A 98 -7.83 -12.95 -0.94
CA LEU A 98 -8.27 -14.00 -1.84
C LEU A 98 -8.10 -15.38 -1.19
N ASP A 99 -9.02 -16.30 -1.47
CA ASP A 99 -8.92 -17.72 -1.08
C ASP A 99 -8.23 -18.52 -2.18
N ILE A 100 -6.91 -18.61 -2.10
CA ILE A 100 -6.09 -19.32 -3.09
C ILE A 100 -6.08 -20.85 -2.89
N GLU A 101 -6.67 -21.39 -1.82
CA GLU A 101 -6.60 -22.83 -1.52
C GLU A 101 -7.56 -23.67 -2.38
N LYS A 102 -8.63 -23.07 -2.93
CA LYS A 102 -9.63 -23.77 -3.74
C LYS A 102 -9.36 -23.76 -5.25
N GLY A 103 -8.26 -23.16 -5.71
CA GLY A 103 -7.93 -23.07 -7.14
C GLY A 103 -8.77 -22.07 -7.91
N ASP A 104 -9.54 -21.23 -7.21
CA ASP A 104 -10.25 -20.08 -7.77
C ASP A 104 -9.57 -18.81 -7.26
N GLU A 105 -8.65 -18.25 -8.05
CA GLU A 105 -7.90 -17.05 -7.69
C GLU A 105 -8.79 -15.80 -7.55
N ASP A 106 -10.07 -15.89 -7.94
CA ASP A 106 -11.05 -14.81 -7.83
C ASP A 106 -11.98 -14.93 -6.62
N ASP A 107 -11.92 -16.04 -5.87
CA ASP A 107 -12.73 -16.26 -4.68
C ASP A 107 -12.24 -15.39 -3.51
N VAL A 108 -13.19 -14.74 -2.83
CA VAL A 108 -12.87 -13.84 -1.71
C VAL A 108 -12.67 -14.67 -0.44
N ALA A 109 -11.62 -14.36 0.32
CA ALA A 109 -11.36 -15.04 1.58
C ALA A 109 -12.54 -14.90 2.55
N GLU A 110 -13.20 -16.02 2.87
CA GLU A 110 -14.28 -16.08 3.86
C GLU A 110 -13.77 -15.66 5.25
N ARG A 111 -12.49 -15.93 5.53
CA ARG A 111 -11.84 -15.55 6.79
C ARG A 111 -11.19 -14.18 6.66
N ARG A 112 -11.68 -13.23 7.45
CA ARG A 112 -11.03 -11.95 7.68
C ARG A 112 -9.62 -12.19 8.24
N ILE A 113 -8.60 -11.56 7.67
CA ILE A 113 -7.23 -11.64 8.19
C ILE A 113 -6.75 -10.33 8.85
N MET A 114 -7.51 -9.25 8.67
CA MET A 114 -7.17 -7.94 9.22
C MET A 114 -8.41 -7.19 9.68
N THR A 115 -8.26 -6.40 10.74
CA THR A 115 -9.22 -5.36 11.12
C THR A 115 -8.89 -4.08 10.37
N GLU A 116 -9.85 -3.55 9.63
CA GLU A 116 -9.69 -2.31 8.88
C GLU A 116 -9.65 -1.12 9.84
N LEU A 117 -8.63 -0.29 9.69
CA LEU A 117 -8.47 0.99 10.36
C LEU A 117 -8.70 2.09 9.32
N LYS A 118 -9.51 3.09 9.69
CA LYS A 118 -10.07 4.09 8.78
C LYS A 118 -9.08 4.62 7.74
N VAL A 119 -9.59 4.73 6.52
CA VAL A 119 -9.06 5.53 5.43
C VAL A 119 -8.84 6.97 5.86
N TYR A 120 -7.65 7.52 5.60
CA TYR A 120 -7.35 8.94 5.75
C TYR A 120 -6.72 9.47 4.46
N GLY A 121 -7.38 10.44 3.83
CA GLY A 121 -6.82 11.25 2.76
C GLY A 121 -6.77 12.71 3.22
N ALA A 122 -5.64 13.37 3.05
CA ALA A 122 -5.58 14.83 3.21
C ALA A 122 -6.35 15.49 2.05
N PRO A 123 -7.08 16.60 2.28
CA PRO A 123 -7.79 17.29 1.21
C PRO A 123 -6.82 17.83 0.16
N ASP A 124 -7.22 17.79 -1.12
CA ASP A 124 -6.40 18.27 -2.25
C ASP A 124 -5.92 19.72 -2.12
N ARG A 125 -6.61 20.53 -1.33
CA ARG A 125 -6.24 21.92 -1.04
C ARG A 125 -4.89 22.06 -0.31
N MET A 126 -4.33 20.97 0.23
CA MET A 126 -3.02 20.96 0.89
C MET A 126 -1.85 20.71 -0.08
N ARG A 127 -2.12 20.44 -1.36
CA ARG A 127 -1.05 20.22 -2.34
C ARG A 127 -0.27 21.50 -2.58
N ASP A 128 1.03 21.40 -2.36
CA ASP A 128 2.02 22.46 -2.55
C ASP A 128 3.28 21.83 -3.12
N GLN A 129 4.11 22.61 -3.83
CA GLN A 129 5.37 22.14 -4.40
C GLN A 129 6.35 21.54 -3.36
N TYR A 130 6.20 21.89 -2.08
CA TYR A 130 7.01 21.41 -0.97
C TYR A 130 6.32 20.31 -0.13
N THR A 131 5.04 20.03 -0.37
CA THR A 131 4.25 19.09 0.45
C THR A 131 3.76 17.92 -0.39
N ALA A 132 4.35 16.75 -0.15
CA ALA A 132 3.86 15.52 -0.77
C ALA A 132 2.54 15.08 -0.13
N VAL A 133 1.46 15.11 -0.90
CA VAL A 133 0.15 14.56 -0.52
C VAL A 133 0.07 13.09 -0.95
N TYR A 134 -0.52 12.26 -0.11
CA TYR A 134 -0.75 10.84 -0.35
C TYR A 134 -2.10 10.42 0.23
N TYR A 135 -2.63 9.32 -0.30
CA TYR A 135 -3.78 8.64 0.28
C TYR A 135 -3.31 7.46 1.13
N TYR A 136 -4.01 7.19 2.21
CA TYR A 136 -3.61 6.16 3.16
C TYR A 136 -4.78 5.26 3.59
N TRP A 137 -4.48 3.98 3.73
CA TRP A 137 -5.34 2.93 4.29
C TRP A 137 -4.56 2.19 5.36
N ALA A 138 -5.20 1.80 6.46
CA ALA A 138 -4.56 0.93 7.44
C ALA A 138 -5.39 -0.27 7.84
N GLY A 139 -4.70 -1.23 8.43
CA GLY A 139 -5.35 -2.18 9.30
C GLY A 139 -4.37 -3.00 10.10
N ALA A 140 -4.92 -3.74 11.06
CA ALA A 140 -4.15 -4.59 11.94
C ALA A 140 -4.35 -6.04 11.53
N VAL A 141 -3.26 -6.77 11.32
CA VAL A 141 -3.31 -8.24 11.15
C VAL A 141 -3.94 -8.83 12.41
N LEU A 142 -4.91 -9.73 12.26
CA LEU A 142 -5.56 -10.34 13.40
C LEU A 142 -4.55 -11.11 14.25
N SER A 143 -4.71 -11.04 15.58
CA SER A 143 -3.81 -11.74 16.52
C SER A 143 -3.91 -13.27 16.40
N ASP A 144 -4.99 -13.79 15.84
CA ASP A 144 -5.25 -15.21 15.60
C ASP A 144 -5.12 -15.61 14.11
N ALA A 145 -4.63 -14.70 13.25
CA ALA A 145 -4.35 -15.01 11.86
C ALA A 145 -3.38 -16.18 11.76
N LYS A 146 -3.69 -17.20 10.96
CA LYS A 146 -2.77 -18.33 10.79
C LYS A 146 -1.49 -17.85 10.08
N PRO A 147 -0.32 -18.46 10.34
CA PRO A 147 0.84 -18.24 9.49
C PRO A 147 0.55 -18.69 8.06
N GLY A 148 0.98 -17.92 7.07
CA GLY A 148 0.66 -18.19 5.67
C GLY A 148 0.89 -17.00 4.75
N VAL A 149 0.66 -17.22 3.45
CA VAL A 149 0.69 -16.17 2.42
C VAL A 149 -0.72 -15.83 2.02
N TYR A 150 -1.08 -14.57 2.19
CA TYR A 150 -2.40 -14.03 1.93
C TYR A 150 -2.33 -13.05 0.77
N ARG A 151 -2.69 -13.53 -0.42
CA ARG A 151 -2.79 -12.69 -1.61
C ARG A 151 -3.99 -11.76 -1.49
N TYR A 152 -3.85 -10.56 -2.04
CA TYR A 152 -4.96 -9.63 -2.12
C TYR A 152 -5.04 -8.95 -3.48
N ARG A 153 -6.28 -8.63 -3.87
CA ARG A 153 -6.58 -7.74 -4.97
C ARG A 153 -6.55 -6.32 -4.46
N PHE A 154 -5.69 -5.49 -5.04
CA PHE A 154 -5.61 -4.08 -4.70
C PHE A 154 -6.54 -3.29 -5.62
N VAL A 155 -7.62 -2.74 -5.06
CA VAL A 155 -8.66 -2.05 -5.83
C VAL A 155 -8.44 -0.55 -5.72
N LEU A 156 -8.09 0.08 -6.83
CA LEU A 156 -7.79 1.51 -6.90
C LEU A 156 -8.92 2.27 -7.59
N GLU A 157 -9.25 3.43 -7.03
CA GLU A 157 -10.07 4.45 -7.68
C GLU A 157 -9.12 5.51 -8.26
N LEU A 158 -9.17 5.69 -9.58
CA LEU A 158 -8.44 6.73 -10.30
C LEU A 158 -9.43 7.79 -10.79
N GLU A 159 -9.15 9.05 -10.48
CA GLU A 159 -9.85 10.18 -11.09
C GLU A 159 -9.29 10.42 -12.49
N LYS A 160 -10.17 10.56 -13.49
CA LYS A 160 -9.74 10.97 -14.83
C LYS A 160 -9.40 12.45 -14.86
N GLU A 161 -8.46 12.83 -15.72
CA GLU A 161 -8.18 14.24 -15.97
C GLU A 161 -9.42 14.99 -16.45
N HIS A 162 -9.66 16.15 -15.84
CA HIS A 162 -10.73 17.09 -16.21
C HIS A 162 -12.18 16.55 -16.16
N GLY A 163 -12.46 15.53 -15.34
CA GLY A 163 -13.82 14.99 -15.17
C GLY A 163 -14.12 14.47 -13.77
N THR A 164 -15.41 14.16 -13.51
CA THR A 164 -15.86 13.46 -12.29
C THR A 164 -15.91 11.94 -12.45
N ASP A 165 -15.62 11.46 -13.66
CA ASP A 165 -15.64 10.04 -13.99
C ASP A 165 -14.54 9.31 -13.21
N LYS A 166 -14.97 8.29 -12.46
CA LYS A 166 -14.09 7.42 -11.69
C LYS A 166 -13.79 6.16 -12.50
N LEU A 167 -12.51 5.79 -12.54
CA LEU A 167 -12.06 4.52 -13.07
C LEU A 167 -11.65 3.62 -11.91
N TYR A 168 -12.25 2.44 -11.81
CA TYR A 168 -11.89 1.45 -10.80
C TYR A 168 -11.05 0.37 -11.46
N LEU A 169 -9.81 0.20 -10.99
CA LEU A 169 -8.86 -0.76 -11.52
C LEU A 169 -8.39 -1.72 -10.43
N ASN A 170 -8.15 -2.96 -10.83
CA ASN A 170 -7.59 -3.99 -9.97
C ASN A 170 -6.11 -4.17 -10.31
N SER A 171 -5.29 -4.54 -9.32
CA SER A 171 -3.93 -4.98 -9.56
C SER A 171 -3.90 -6.17 -10.53
N ALA A 172 -3.03 -6.10 -11.55
CA ALA A 172 -2.92 -7.14 -12.57
C ALA A 172 -2.30 -8.43 -12.02
N ARG A 173 -1.43 -8.29 -11.02
CA ARG A 173 -0.90 -9.36 -10.19
C ARG A 173 -1.32 -9.14 -8.76
N TYR A 174 -1.30 -10.21 -7.97
CA TYR A 174 -1.70 -10.15 -6.56
C TYR A 174 -0.49 -9.89 -5.67
N PRO A 175 -0.36 -8.70 -5.07
CA PRO A 175 0.49 -8.53 -3.90
C PRO A 175 -0.01 -9.40 -2.74
N ALA A 176 0.84 -9.59 -1.73
CA ALA A 176 0.53 -10.50 -0.64
C ALA A 176 1.09 -10.03 0.70
N LEU A 177 0.45 -10.50 1.78
CA LEU A 177 0.99 -10.46 3.12
C LEU A 177 1.46 -11.86 3.51
N ARG A 178 2.72 -12.00 3.92
CA ARG A 178 3.22 -13.24 4.54
C ARG A 178 3.22 -13.08 6.05
N VAL A 179 2.28 -13.74 6.71
CA VAL A 179 2.20 -13.80 8.17
C VAL A 179 3.14 -14.90 8.67
N LEU A 180 4.14 -14.51 9.48
CA LEU A 180 5.08 -15.45 10.07
C LEU A 180 4.51 -16.15 11.30
N PRO A 181 4.94 -17.40 11.60
CA PRO A 181 4.74 -17.98 12.91
C PRO A 181 5.47 -17.14 13.96
N VAL A 182 4.80 -16.91 15.09
CA VAL A 182 5.33 -16.17 16.24
C VAL A 182 5.62 -17.13 17.38
#